data_AF-A0A946C0K4-F1
#
_entry.id   AF-A0A946C0K4-F1
#
_cell.length_a   1.000
_cell.length_b   1.000
_cell.length_c   1.000
_cell.angle_alpha   90.00
_cell.angle_beta   90.00
_cell.angle_gamma   90.00
#
_symmetry.space_group_name_H-M   'P 1'
#
loop_
_entity.id
_entity.type
_entity.pdbx_description
1 polymer ?
#
loop_
_entity_poly.entity_id
_entity_poly.type
_entity_poly.pdbx_seq_one_letter_code
_entity_poly.pdbx_strand_id
1 'polypeptide(L)'
;MIARGVLLIPGLLFIVYGAMCWYNPEIPAEYAGLWIVHRDGMAELAAMYGGLQLCLGAIIFLSGILKGYLRPGLWLAMMCLGGLAAARGSVAFGDFEMTVQAARGATDVAMSSEFSAYTWYALLFEASFALFAGLCLLNKENRN
;
A
#
# COMPACT_ATOMS: atom_id res chain seq x y z
N MET A 1 -7.89 -5.99 -20.64
CA MET A 1 -7.92 -7.04 -19.58
C MET A 1 -6.96 -6.73 -18.44
N ILE A 2 -5.71 -6.36 -18.71
CA ILE A 2 -4.69 -6.03 -17.70
C ILE A 2 -5.15 -4.92 -16.74
N ALA A 3 -5.71 -3.81 -17.26
CA ALA A 3 -6.20 -2.70 -16.43
C ALA A 3 -7.26 -3.10 -15.40
N ARG A 4 -8.12 -4.08 -15.72
CA ARG A 4 -9.10 -4.61 -14.75
C ARG A 4 -8.41 -5.44 -13.67
N GLY A 5 -7.42 -6.26 -14.03
CA GLY A 5 -6.62 -7.01 -13.05
C GLY A 5 -5.89 -6.10 -12.06
N VAL A 6 -5.34 -4.99 -12.55
CA VAL A 6 -4.67 -3.95 -11.74
C VAL A 6 -5.61 -3.30 -10.72
N LEU A 7 -6.93 -3.32 -10.94
CA LEU A 7 -7.93 -2.82 -9.98
C LEU A 7 -8.49 -3.93 -9.09
N LEU A 8 -8.83 -5.06 -9.67
CA LEU A 8 -9.48 -6.17 -8.96
C LEU A 8 -8.56 -6.77 -7.88
N ILE A 9 -7.28 -6.97 -8.19
CA ILE A 9 -6.33 -7.60 -7.26
C ILE A 9 -6.11 -6.73 -6.01
N PRO A 10 -5.64 -5.47 -6.11
CA PRO A 10 -5.43 -4.64 -4.93
C PRO A 10 -6.75 -4.25 -4.25
N GLY A 11 -7.83 -4.04 -5.02
CA GLY A 11 -9.15 -3.76 -4.46
C GLY A 11 -9.66 -4.90 -3.57
N LEU A 12 -9.54 -6.15 -4.03
CA LEU A 12 -9.93 -7.31 -3.25
C LEU A 12 -9.05 -7.50 -2.01
N LEU A 13 -7.73 -7.33 -2.15
CA LEU A 13 -6.80 -7.40 -1.00
C LEU A 13 -7.14 -6.35 0.06
N PHE A 14 -7.46 -5.12 -0.36
CA PHE A 14 -7.84 -4.04 0.55
C PHE A 14 -9.19 -4.30 1.23
N ILE A 15 -10.15 -4.92 0.54
CA ILE A 15 -11.42 -5.35 1.15
C ILE A 15 -11.15 -6.39 2.23
N VAL A 16 -10.41 -7.45 1.91
CA VAL A 16 -10.17 -8.56 2.85
C VAL A 16 -9.37 -8.07 4.06
N TYR A 17 -8.28 -7.35 3.82
CA TYR A 17 -7.45 -6.82 4.90
C TYR A 17 -8.21 -5.78 5.73
N GLY A 18 -8.97 -4.88 5.09
CA GLY A 18 -9.81 -3.92 5.79
C GLY A 18 -10.91 -4.57 6.64
N ALA A 19 -11.55 -5.64 6.15
CA ALA A 19 -12.52 -6.39 6.95
C ALA A 19 -11.87 -7.05 8.17
N MET A 20 -10.66 -7.61 8.00
CA MET A 20 -9.90 -8.20 9.11
C MET A 20 -9.51 -7.15 10.15
N CYS A 21 -8.99 -5.99 9.74
CA CYS A 21 -8.63 -4.88 10.63
C CYS A 21 -9.83 -4.25 11.33
N TRP A 22 -11.02 -4.29 10.72
CA TRP A 22 -12.24 -3.87 11.39
C TRP A 22 -12.61 -4.85 12.50
N TYR A 23 -12.60 -6.16 12.22
CA TYR A 23 -12.95 -7.17 13.21
C TYR A 23 -11.94 -7.23 14.36
N ASN A 24 -10.65 -7.14 14.05
CA ASN A 24 -9.57 -7.11 15.02
C ASN A 24 -8.57 -5.99 14.69
N PRO A 25 -8.72 -4.80 15.31
CA PRO A 25 -7.83 -3.66 15.07
C PRO A 25 -6.44 -3.78 15.71
N GLU A 26 -6.18 -4.87 16.45
CA GLU A 26 -4.82 -5.17 16.97
C GLU A 26 -3.91 -5.71 15.86
N ILE A 27 -4.47 -6.37 14.83
CA ILE A 27 -3.73 -6.92 13.70
C ILE A 27 -2.77 -5.90 13.05
N PRO A 28 -3.21 -4.71 12.61
CA PRO A 28 -2.31 -3.72 12.03
C PRO A 28 -1.28 -3.17 13.03
N ALA A 29 -1.60 -3.15 14.33
CA ALA A 29 -0.69 -2.71 15.36
C ALA A 29 0.42 -3.73 15.63
N GLU A 30 0.08 -5.01 15.74
CA GLU A 30 1.05 -6.10 15.92
C GLU A 30 2.04 -6.16 14.75
N TYR A 31 1.56 -6.06 13.50
CA TYR A 31 2.43 -6.04 12.33
C TYR A 31 3.34 -4.81 12.25
N ALA A 32 2.88 -3.68 12.80
CA ALA A 32 3.67 -2.45 12.85
C ALA A 32 4.52 -2.31 14.13
N GLY A 33 4.41 -3.26 15.08
CA GLY A 33 5.06 -3.17 16.39
C GLY A 33 4.53 -2.04 17.28
N LEU A 34 3.29 -1.58 17.04
CA LEU A 34 2.66 -0.49 17.78
C LEU A 34 1.99 -1.00 19.06
N TRP A 35 2.23 -0.32 20.18
CA TRP A 35 1.54 -0.57 21.44
C TRP A 35 0.39 0.43 21.64
N ILE A 36 -0.83 -0.08 21.76
CA ILE A 36 -2.03 0.75 21.89
C ILE A 36 -2.32 0.97 23.38
N VAL A 37 -2.12 2.21 23.82
CA VAL A 37 -2.29 2.59 25.25
C VAL A 37 -3.75 2.89 25.59
N HIS A 38 -4.50 3.50 24.66
CA HIS A 38 -5.86 3.98 24.89
C HIS A 38 -6.86 3.33 23.93
N ARG A 39 -8.11 3.17 24.38
CA ARG A 39 -9.21 2.66 23.53
C ARG A 39 -9.46 3.53 22.29
N ASP A 40 -9.13 4.81 22.36
CA ASP A 40 -9.21 5.70 21.20
C ASP A 40 -8.26 5.25 20.08
N GLY A 41 -7.08 4.71 20.41
CA GLY A 41 -6.16 4.15 19.43
C GLY A 41 -6.73 2.91 18.72
N MET A 42 -7.52 2.09 19.42
CA MET A 42 -8.25 0.97 18.80
C MET A 42 -9.30 1.46 17.81
N ALA A 43 -10.03 2.52 18.16
CA ALA A 43 -11.04 3.12 17.29
C ALA A 43 -10.42 3.75 16.05
N GLU A 44 -9.29 4.45 16.19
CA GLU A 44 -8.54 5.04 15.07
C GLU A 44 -8.01 3.97 14.11
N LEU A 45 -7.43 2.88 14.63
CA LEU A 45 -6.95 1.78 13.79
C LEU A 45 -8.09 1.05 13.08
N ALA A 46 -9.21 0.80 13.77
CA ALA A 46 -10.41 0.24 13.14
C ALA A 46 -11.00 1.17 12.07
N ALA A 47 -10.96 2.49 12.29
CA ALA A 47 -11.46 3.47 11.33
C ALA A 47 -10.56 3.57 10.08
N MET A 48 -9.24 3.66 10.28
CA MET A 48 -8.26 3.85 9.20
C MET A 48 -7.94 2.57 8.45
N TYR A 49 -7.42 1.55 9.14
CA TYR A 49 -7.03 0.28 8.52
C TYR A 49 -8.22 -0.65 8.30
N GLY A 50 -9.34 -0.44 9.01
CA GLY A 50 -10.56 -1.20 8.82
C GLY A 50 -11.51 -0.54 7.83
N GLY A 51 -12.34 0.39 8.32
CA GLY A 51 -13.44 1.00 7.58
C GLY A 51 -13.00 1.74 6.32
N LEU A 52 -12.02 2.63 6.41
CA LEU A 52 -11.53 3.41 5.28
C LEU A 52 -10.87 2.50 4.23
N GLN A 53 -9.97 1.60 4.65
CA GLN A 53 -9.29 0.68 3.74
C GLN A 53 -10.27 -0.26 3.03
N LEU A 54 -11.28 -0.77 3.74
CA LEU A 54 -12.34 -1.60 3.17
C LEU A 54 -13.13 -0.82 2.12
N CYS A 55 -13.62 0.37 2.45
CA CYS A 55 -14.40 1.20 1.52
C CYS A 55 -13.58 1.61 0.29
N LEU A 56 -12.31 1.98 0.48
CA LEU A 56 -11.40 2.32 -0.60
C LEU A 56 -11.16 1.11 -1.52
N GLY A 57 -10.89 -0.05 -0.94
CA GLY A 57 -10.74 -1.32 -1.67
C GLY A 57 -11.99 -1.68 -2.46
N ALA A 58 -13.18 -1.48 -1.88
CA ALA A 58 -14.46 -1.72 -2.53
C ALA A 58 -14.68 -0.82 -3.75
N ILE A 59 -14.37 0.48 -3.65
CA ILE A 59 -14.48 1.41 -4.78
C ILE A 59 -13.50 1.04 -5.90
N ILE A 60 -12.25 0.70 -5.57
CA ILE A 60 -11.24 0.26 -6.55
C ILE A 60 -11.71 -1.04 -7.24
N PHE A 61 -12.17 -2.01 -6.46
CA PHE A 61 -12.65 -3.30 -6.96
C PHE A 61 -13.87 -3.13 -7.88
N LEU A 62 -14.89 -2.39 -7.44
CA LEU A 62 -16.08 -2.10 -8.23
C LEU A 62 -15.76 -1.31 -9.50
N SER A 63 -14.78 -0.41 -9.47
CA SER A 63 -14.31 0.32 -10.65
C SER A 63 -13.71 -0.59 -11.73
N GLY A 64 -13.20 -1.78 -11.34
CA GLY A 64 -12.74 -2.82 -12.27
C GLY A 64 -13.87 -3.62 -12.93
N ILE A 65 -15.07 -3.61 -12.34
CA ILE A 65 -16.25 -4.37 -12.79
C ILE A 65 -17.22 -3.47 -13.57
N LEU A 66 -17.49 -2.28 -13.05
CA LEU A 66 -18.47 -1.34 -13.60
C LEU A 66 -17.94 -0.70 -14.89
N LYS A 67 -18.77 -0.72 -15.94
CA LYS A 67 -18.47 -0.08 -17.23
C LYS A 67 -18.43 1.45 -17.02
N GLY A 68 -17.40 2.11 -17.56
CA GLY A 68 -17.21 3.57 -17.47
C GLY A 68 -16.45 4.06 -16.24
N TYR A 69 -16.20 3.21 -15.22
CA TYR A 69 -15.46 3.59 -14.01
C TYR A 69 -13.99 3.15 -14.01
N LEU A 70 -13.54 2.50 -15.09
CA LEU A 70 -12.18 1.95 -15.19
C LEU A 70 -11.11 3.03 -15.05
N ARG A 71 -11.25 4.15 -15.77
CA ARG A 71 -10.26 5.23 -15.74
C ARG A 71 -10.22 6.00 -14.41
N PRO A 72 -11.36 6.38 -13.81
CA PRO A 72 -11.39 6.91 -12.44
C PRO A 72 -10.77 5.94 -11.42
N GLY A 73 -11.09 4.64 -11.52
CA GLY A 73 -10.52 3.62 -10.66
C GLY A 73 -9.00 3.52 -10.78
N LEU A 74 -8.45 3.58 -12.00
CA LEU A 74 -7.01 3.57 -12.23
C LEU A 74 -6.31 4.80 -11.64
N TRP A 75 -6.92 5.98 -11.75
CA TRP A 75 -6.40 7.18 -11.09
C TRP A 75 -6.36 7.03 -9.57
N LEU A 76 -7.46 6.53 -9.00
CA LEU A 76 -7.58 6.32 -7.57
C LEU A 76 -6.54 5.28 -7.08
N ALA A 77 -6.39 4.16 -7.78
CA ALA A 77 -5.38 3.16 -7.48
C ALA A 77 -3.95 3.73 -7.57
N MET A 78 -3.65 4.48 -8.63
CA MET A 78 -2.33 5.10 -8.81
C MET A 78 -2.00 6.10 -7.70
N MET A 79 -2.94 6.96 -7.34
CA MET A 79 -2.74 7.99 -6.30
C MET A 79 -2.65 7.37 -4.90
N CYS A 80 -3.55 6.45 -4.56
CA CYS A 80 -3.57 5.84 -3.23
C CYS A 80 -2.36 4.91 -3.02
N LEU A 81 -2.11 3.97 -3.94
CA LEU A 81 -0.97 3.06 -3.82
C LEU A 81 0.36 3.80 -3.99
N GLY A 82 0.41 4.78 -4.90
CA GLY A 82 1.60 5.62 -5.07
C GLY A 82 1.89 6.48 -3.84
N GLY A 83 0.87 7.04 -3.20
CA GLY A 83 1.00 7.79 -1.95
C GLY A 83 1.45 6.91 -0.78
N LEU A 84 0.89 5.71 -0.65
CA LEU A 84 1.33 4.69 0.32
C LEU A 84 2.80 4.30 0.10
N ALA A 85 3.18 4.01 -1.14
CA ALA A 85 4.56 3.70 -1.50
C ALA A 85 5.51 4.86 -1.21
N ALA A 86 5.10 6.11 -1.49
CA ALA A 86 5.90 7.29 -1.23
C ALA A 86 6.08 7.54 0.28
N ALA A 87 5.03 7.41 1.09
CA ALA A 87 5.10 7.59 2.54
C ALA A 87 5.93 6.48 3.22
N ARG A 88 5.78 5.22 2.78
CA ARG A 88 6.60 4.12 3.31
C ARG A 88 8.04 4.22 2.81
N GLY A 89 8.22 4.59 1.55
CA GLY A 89 9.52 4.83 0.94
C GLY A 89 10.27 5.98 1.61
N SER A 90 9.62 7.09 1.96
CA SER A 90 10.30 8.21 2.61
C SER A 90 10.89 7.85 3.97
N VAL A 91 10.24 6.94 4.71
CA VAL A 91 10.78 6.42 5.98
C VAL A 91 11.87 5.38 5.70
N ALA A 92 11.60 4.39 4.84
CA ALA A 92 12.55 3.33 4.53
C ALA A 92 13.85 3.84 3.89
N PHE A 93 13.78 4.88 3.04
CA PHE A 93 14.93 5.53 2.41
C PHE A 93 15.52 6.67 3.25
N GLY A 94 14.77 7.23 4.22
CA GLY A 94 15.30 8.20 5.17
C GLY A 94 16.36 7.60 6.10
N ASP A 95 16.22 6.32 6.46
CA ASP A 95 17.22 5.58 7.25
C ASP A 95 18.47 5.20 6.45
N PHE A 96 18.50 5.39 5.13
CA PHE A 96 19.71 5.16 4.32
C PHE A 96 20.76 6.29 4.46
N GLU A 97 20.41 7.44 5.05
CA GLU A 97 21.32 8.59 5.11
C GLU A 97 22.34 8.55 6.27
N MET A 98 22.29 7.55 7.15
CA MET A 98 23.17 7.46 8.34
C MET A 98 24.03 6.20 8.46
N THR A 99 24.32 5.50 7.35
CA THR A 99 25.35 4.42 7.34
C THR A 99 26.45 4.62 6.29
N VAL A 100 26.38 5.68 5.47
CA VAL A 100 27.41 5.99 4.45
C VAL A 100 28.67 6.64 5.04
N GLN A 101 28.70 6.99 6.34
CA GLN A 101 29.87 7.61 6.98
C GLN A 101 30.69 6.68 7.91
N ALA A 102 30.34 5.38 8.03
CA ALA A 102 31.04 4.45 8.93
C ALA A 102 31.64 3.20 8.26
N ALA A 103 31.66 3.09 6.92
CA ALA A 103 32.28 1.95 6.23
C ALA A 103 33.51 2.39 5.41
N ARG A 104 34.55 2.88 6.10
CA ARG A 104 35.92 2.83 5.56
C ARG A 104 36.32 1.36 5.45
N GLY A 105 36.08 0.77 4.28
CA GLY A 105 36.71 -0.48 3.86
C GLY A 105 36.13 -1.75 4.49
N ALA A 106 34.95 -2.15 4.03
CA ALA A 106 34.55 -3.57 4.05
C ALA A 106 33.60 -3.81 2.87
N THR A 107 34.02 -4.65 1.93
CA THR A 107 33.25 -5.09 0.76
C THR A 107 32.26 -6.17 1.15
N ASP A 108 31.29 -5.84 2.00
CA ASP A 108 30.11 -6.66 2.26
C ASP A 108 28.92 -5.73 2.49
N VAL A 109 28.18 -5.49 1.40
CA VAL A 109 26.90 -4.77 1.45
C VAL A 109 25.84 -5.74 1.97
N ALA A 110 25.92 -6.03 3.28
CA ALA A 110 24.81 -6.65 3.98
C ALA A 110 23.76 -5.57 4.24
N MET A 111 22.73 -5.53 3.40
CA MET A 111 21.57 -4.66 3.59
C MET A 111 20.73 -5.24 4.74
N SER A 112 21.16 -5.01 5.99
CA SER A 112 20.35 -5.32 7.17
C SER A 112 19.46 -4.11 7.48
N SER A 113 18.23 -4.09 6.97
CA SER A 113 17.24 -3.12 7.42
C SER A 113 16.68 -3.56 8.78
N GLU A 114 16.57 -2.65 9.75
CA GLU A 114 15.81 -2.87 10.99
C GLU A 114 14.30 -3.11 10.71
N PHE A 115 13.84 -2.80 9.49
CA PHE A 115 12.50 -3.11 9.03
C PHE A 115 12.31 -4.59 8.70
N SER A 116 11.18 -5.13 9.16
CA SER A 116 10.72 -6.48 8.79
C SER A 116 10.52 -6.61 7.26
N ALA A 117 10.68 -7.82 6.74
CA ALA A 117 10.45 -8.15 5.33
C ALA A 117 9.06 -7.69 4.85
N TYR A 118 8.08 -7.60 5.75
CA TYR A 118 6.76 -7.02 5.52
C TYR A 118 6.82 -5.63 4.85
N THR A 119 7.63 -4.70 5.37
CA THR A 119 7.73 -3.32 4.87
C THR A 119 8.23 -3.27 3.43
N TRP A 120 9.21 -4.12 3.09
CA TRP A 120 9.78 -4.22 1.74
C TRP A 120 8.82 -4.87 0.75
N TYR A 121 8.14 -5.97 1.13
CA TYR A 121 7.14 -6.60 0.26
C TYR A 121 5.96 -5.68 0.00
N ALA A 122 5.49 -4.98 1.02
CA ALA A 122 4.37 -4.07 0.90
C ALA A 122 4.75 -2.83 0.05
N LEU A 123 5.98 -2.31 0.18
CA LEU A 123 6.51 -1.24 -0.68
C LEU A 123 6.59 -1.69 -2.17
N LEU A 124 7.13 -2.88 -2.43
CA LEU A 124 7.21 -3.43 -3.79
C LEU A 124 5.82 -3.63 -4.41
N PHE A 125 4.86 -4.14 -3.63
CA PHE A 125 3.48 -4.30 -4.06
C PHE A 125 2.86 -2.96 -4.43
N GLU A 126 2.92 -1.97 -3.54
CA GLU A 126 2.33 -0.65 -3.78
C GLU A 126 2.96 0.07 -4.97
N ALA A 127 4.29 0.05 -5.07
CA ALA A 127 5.01 0.69 -6.17
C ALA A 127 4.70 0.02 -7.52
N SER A 128 4.67 -1.31 -7.58
CA SER A 128 4.39 -2.04 -8.82
C SER A 128 2.96 -1.81 -9.31
N PHE A 129 1.96 -1.88 -8.43
CA PHE A 129 0.57 -1.62 -8.82
C PHE A 129 0.31 -0.16 -9.13
N ALA A 130 0.97 0.79 -8.47
CA ALA A 130 0.91 2.21 -8.84
C ALA A 130 1.48 2.45 -10.25
N LEU A 131 2.63 1.86 -10.56
CA LEU A 131 3.24 1.94 -11.90
C LEU A 131 2.35 1.29 -12.96
N PHE A 132 1.81 0.10 -12.71
CA PHE A 132 0.89 -0.55 -13.65
C PHE A 132 -0.41 0.25 -13.84
N ALA A 133 -0.94 0.88 -12.80
CA ALA A 133 -2.08 1.77 -12.91
C ALA A 133 -1.75 2.99 -13.80
N GLY A 134 -0.58 3.61 -13.60
CA GLY A 134 -0.08 4.69 -14.45
C GLY A 134 0.13 4.29 -15.91
N LEU A 135 0.75 3.14 -16.17
CA LEU A 135 0.92 2.61 -17.52
C LEU A 135 -0.42 2.32 -18.20
N CYS A 136 -1.39 1.79 -17.45
CA CYS A 136 -2.74 1.57 -17.96
C CYS A 136 -3.46 2.90 -18.27
N LEU A 137 -3.22 3.97 -17.52
CA LEU A 137 -3.76 5.31 -17.81
C LEU A 137 -3.19 5.91 -19.08
N LEU A 138 -1.91 5.67 -19.38
CA LEU A 138 -1.24 6.15 -20.60
C LEU A 138 -1.68 5.39 -21.85
N ASN A 139 -2.20 4.17 -21.70
CA ASN A 139 -2.67 3.38 -22.83
C ASN A 139 -4.01 3.92 -23.37
N LYS A 140 -4.01 4.33 -24.65
CA LYS A 140 -5.17 4.93 -25.35
C LYS A 140 -6.39 4.00 -25.42
N GLU A 141 -6.20 2.69 -25.29
CA GLU A 141 -7.29 1.70 -25.26
C GLU A 141 -8.21 1.85 -24.03
N ASN A 142 -7.70 2.42 -22.93
CA ASN A 142 -8.42 2.57 -21.66
C ASN A 142 -9.10 3.95 -21.51
N ARG A 143 -9.27 4.68 -22.61
CA ARG A 143 -9.77 6.07 -22.61
C ARG A 143 -11.29 6.17 -22.57
N ASN A 144 -11.99 5.06 -22.79
CA ASN A 144 -13.46 4.94 -22.86
C ASN A 144 -14.02 4.14 -21.68
#